data_AF-A0A946VLF9-F1
#
_entry.id   AF-A0A946VLF9-F1
#
_cell.length_a   1.000
_cell.length_b   1.000
_cell.length_c   1.000
_cell.angle_alpha   90.00
_cell.angle_beta   90.00
_cell.angle_gamma   90.00
#
_symmetry.space_group_name_H-M   'P 1'
#
loop_
_entity.id
_entity.type
_entity.pdbx_description
1 polymer ?
#
loop_
_entity_poly.entity_id
_entity_poly.type
_entity_poly.pdbx_seq_one_letter_code
_entity_poly.pdbx_strand_id
1 'polypeptide(L)'
;TIVWKLMGAFFGGFLITAARESIYLAFATILALMIFAYVGWLVVLLGADIAYYHQYPGKARIGRKPVVLSILQQEQLTLTVAALIIHRFRNKLHPLSQDEIALQLGTGPTTIERALQHLTGSGLLTCTADEPPCYLPTGSVEDCTMLEIWRSVRNFQADDLHENLDLPQYQLARGFLQELDQAAADKLTSQKFVDSA
;
A
#
# COMPACT_ATOMS: atom_id res chain seq x y z
N THR A 1 -19.90 -22.39 9.79
CA THR A 1 -20.78 -23.59 9.78
C THR A 1 -22.14 -23.34 10.43
N ILE A 2 -22.22 -22.60 11.54
CA ILE A 2 -23.50 -22.31 12.24
C ILE A 2 -24.49 -21.54 11.34
N VAL A 3 -24.03 -20.45 10.69
CA VAL A 3 -24.87 -19.62 9.79
C VAL A 3 -25.46 -20.45 8.65
N TRP A 4 -24.66 -21.31 8.04
CA TRP A 4 -25.10 -22.19 6.95
C TRP A 4 -26.19 -23.17 7.40
N LYS A 5 -26.02 -23.79 8.57
CA LYS A 5 -27.00 -24.72 9.13
C LYS A 5 -28.32 -24.04 9.49
N LEU A 6 -28.26 -22.83 10.08
CA LEU A 6 -29.44 -22.03 10.39
C LEU A 6 -30.20 -21.60 9.14
N MET A 7 -29.49 -21.12 8.12
CA MET A 7 -30.10 -20.75 6.84
C MET A 7 -30.76 -21.94 6.16
N GLY A 8 -30.08 -23.08 6.09
CA GLY A 8 -30.63 -24.30 5.48
C GLY A 8 -31.88 -24.81 6.20
N ALA A 9 -31.90 -24.76 7.54
CA ALA A 9 -33.07 -25.15 8.33
C ALA A 9 -34.27 -24.22 8.11
N PHE A 10 -34.03 -22.90 8.10
CA PHE A 10 -35.07 -21.91 7.84
C PHE A 10 -35.67 -22.06 6.43
N PHE A 11 -34.81 -22.22 5.42
CA PHE A 11 -35.23 -22.38 4.03
C PHE A 11 -35.95 -23.71 3.78
N GLY A 12 -35.46 -24.81 4.37
CA GLY A 12 -36.12 -26.11 4.29
C GLY A 12 -37.53 -26.09 4.89
N GLY A 13 -37.70 -25.46 6.07
CA GLY A 13 -39.02 -25.28 6.69
C GLY A 13 -39.96 -24.42 5.84
N PHE A 14 -39.43 -23.36 5.21
CA PHE A 14 -40.19 -22.52 4.31
C PHE A 14 -40.67 -23.28 3.06
N LEU A 15 -39.81 -24.08 2.43
CA LEU A 15 -40.17 -24.90 1.25
C LEU A 15 -41.24 -25.94 1.55
N ILE A 16 -41.15 -26.62 2.70
CA ILE A 16 -42.15 -27.63 3.10
C ILE A 16 -43.52 -26.99 3.34
N THR A 17 -43.53 -25.81 3.93
CA THR A 17 -44.77 -25.03 4.13
C THR A 17 -45.28 -24.52 2.79
N ALA A 18 -44.38 -24.10 1.89
CA ALA A 18 -44.70 -23.62 0.56
C ALA A 18 -45.29 -24.69 -0.38
N ALA A 19 -44.89 -25.94 -0.22
CA ALA A 19 -45.36 -27.05 -1.04
C ALA A 19 -46.80 -27.51 -0.70
N ARG A 20 -47.35 -27.12 0.46
CA ARG A 20 -48.67 -27.56 0.93
C ARG A 20 -49.87 -26.76 0.37
N GLU A 21 -49.67 -25.53 -0.11
CA GLU A 21 -50.75 -24.61 -0.52
C GLU A 21 -50.60 -24.28 -2.03
N SER A 22 -51.50 -24.79 -2.87
CA SER A 22 -51.12 -25.40 -4.14
C SER A 22 -51.07 -24.55 -5.43
N ILE A 23 -51.20 -23.21 -5.45
CA ILE A 23 -51.01 -22.45 -6.73
C ILE A 23 -50.30 -21.09 -6.54
N TYR A 24 -50.68 -20.29 -5.54
CA TYR A 24 -50.08 -18.97 -5.31
C TYR A 24 -48.65 -19.03 -4.73
N LEU A 25 -48.22 -20.20 -4.28
CA LEU A 25 -46.97 -20.40 -3.55
C LEU A 25 -45.79 -20.88 -4.42
N ALA A 26 -46.05 -21.25 -5.69
CA ALA A 26 -45.00 -21.52 -6.68
C ALA A 26 -44.19 -20.24 -6.99
N PHE A 27 -44.86 -19.09 -7.10
CA PHE A 27 -44.22 -17.79 -7.23
C PHE A 27 -43.39 -17.43 -5.98
N ALA A 28 -43.95 -17.66 -4.79
CA ALA A 28 -43.25 -17.42 -3.53
C ALA A 28 -42.01 -18.30 -3.36
N THR A 29 -42.04 -19.53 -3.89
CA THR A 29 -40.88 -20.43 -3.89
C THR A 29 -39.71 -19.85 -4.69
N ILE A 30 -39.99 -19.27 -5.86
CA ILE A 30 -38.96 -18.60 -6.68
C ILE A 30 -38.40 -17.37 -5.95
N LEU A 31 -39.27 -16.52 -5.38
CA LEU A 31 -38.84 -15.35 -4.59
C LEU A 31 -38.00 -15.76 -3.39
N ALA A 32 -38.40 -16.79 -2.65
CA ALA A 32 -37.68 -17.30 -1.50
C ALA A 32 -36.31 -17.87 -1.89
N LEU A 33 -36.23 -18.56 -3.03
CA LEU A 33 -34.95 -19.05 -3.57
C LEU A 33 -34.03 -17.88 -3.94
N MET A 34 -34.57 -16.81 -4.53
CA MET A 34 -33.81 -15.59 -4.83
C MET A 34 -33.28 -14.91 -3.57
N ILE A 35 -34.10 -14.79 -2.52
CA ILE A 35 -33.68 -14.25 -1.21
C ILE A 35 -32.62 -15.15 -0.56
N PHE A 36 -32.81 -16.47 -0.61
CA PHE A 36 -31.87 -17.43 -0.04
C PHE A 36 -30.50 -17.33 -0.71
N ALA A 37 -30.48 -17.28 -2.05
CA ALA A 37 -29.25 -17.08 -2.82
C ALA A 37 -28.60 -15.74 -2.47
N TYR A 38 -29.38 -14.66 -2.40
CA TYR A 38 -28.87 -13.32 -2.04
C TYR A 38 -28.20 -13.30 -0.66
N VAL A 39 -28.85 -13.85 0.36
CA VAL A 39 -28.27 -13.93 1.71
C VAL A 39 -27.07 -14.88 1.75
N GLY A 40 -27.10 -15.98 0.97
CA GLY A 40 -25.94 -16.87 0.82
C GLY A 40 -24.71 -16.14 0.29
N TRP A 41 -24.89 -15.33 -0.76
CA TRP A 41 -23.82 -14.47 -1.28
C TRP A 41 -23.34 -13.43 -0.26
N LEU A 42 -24.26 -12.82 0.51
CA LEU A 42 -23.89 -11.88 1.56
C LEU A 42 -23.00 -12.54 2.63
N VAL A 43 -23.33 -13.78 3.04
CA VAL A 43 -22.49 -14.54 3.98
C VAL A 43 -21.10 -14.84 3.42
N VAL A 44 -21.00 -15.17 2.13
CA VAL A 44 -19.70 -15.37 1.46
C VAL A 44 -18.89 -14.08 1.44
N LEU A 45 -19.50 -12.96 1.05
CA LEU A 45 -18.84 -11.65 1.01
C LEU A 45 -18.42 -11.19 2.41
N LEU A 46 -19.25 -11.40 3.43
CA LEU A 46 -18.92 -11.09 4.82
C LEU A 46 -17.75 -11.95 5.32
N GLY A 47 -17.71 -13.23 4.94
CA GLY A 47 -16.57 -14.10 5.23
C GLY A 47 -15.29 -13.62 4.55
N ALA A 48 -15.37 -13.14 3.31
CA ALA A 48 -14.24 -12.56 2.59
C ALA A 48 -13.75 -11.26 3.24
N ASP A 49 -14.67 -10.39 3.69
CA ASP A 49 -14.33 -9.16 4.40
C ASP A 49 -13.63 -9.47 5.74
N ILE A 50 -14.16 -10.40 6.53
CA ILE A 50 -13.53 -10.86 7.78
C ILE A 50 -12.15 -11.47 7.51
N ALA A 51 -12.02 -12.29 6.48
CA ALA A 51 -10.74 -12.88 6.09
C ALA A 51 -9.73 -11.79 5.66
N TYR A 52 -10.19 -10.78 4.92
CA TYR A 52 -9.38 -9.63 4.55
C TYR A 52 -8.91 -8.84 5.79
N TYR A 53 -9.79 -8.60 6.76
CA TYR A 53 -9.40 -7.95 8.02
C TYR A 53 -8.41 -8.77 8.85
N HIS A 54 -8.54 -10.09 8.83
CA HIS A 54 -7.62 -10.99 9.52
C HIS A 54 -6.25 -11.04 8.81
N GLN A 55 -6.23 -11.00 7.48
CA GLN A 55 -4.99 -11.02 6.69
C GLN A 55 -4.27 -9.67 6.69
N TYR A 56 -4.99 -8.55 6.75
CA TYR A 56 -4.42 -7.19 6.70
C TYR A 56 -4.82 -6.33 7.90
N PRO A 57 -4.41 -6.69 9.14
CA PRO A 57 -4.79 -5.97 10.35
C PRO A 57 -4.28 -4.52 10.38
N GLY A 58 -3.16 -4.23 9.72
CA GLY A 58 -2.61 -2.88 9.59
C GLY A 58 -3.53 -1.92 8.82
N LYS A 59 -4.19 -2.41 7.76
CA LYS A 59 -5.07 -1.59 6.90
C LYS A 59 -6.40 -1.21 7.57
N ALA A 60 -6.80 -1.95 8.59
CA ALA A 60 -8.04 -1.73 9.33
C ALA A 60 -7.95 -0.61 10.39
N ARG A 61 -6.75 -0.40 10.94
CA ARG A 61 -6.53 0.41 12.15
C ARG A 61 -6.24 1.88 11.88
N ILE A 62 -5.77 2.22 10.70
CA ILE A 62 -5.50 3.61 10.33
C ILE A 62 -6.70 4.19 9.61
N GLY A 63 -7.36 5.12 10.29
CA GLY A 63 -8.53 5.84 9.79
C GLY A 63 -8.28 6.43 8.40
N ARG A 64 -9.32 6.34 7.56
CA ARG A 64 -9.46 6.79 6.16
C ARG A 64 -9.05 8.23 5.81
N LYS A 65 -8.37 8.97 6.68
CA LYS A 65 -7.85 10.29 6.32
C LYS A 65 -6.56 10.09 5.53
N PRO A 66 -6.52 10.43 4.23
CA PRO A 66 -5.26 10.48 3.51
C PRO A 66 -4.38 11.50 4.26
N VAL A 67 -3.27 11.03 4.81
CA VAL A 67 -2.27 11.93 5.37
C VAL A 67 -1.68 12.68 4.18
N VAL A 68 -2.05 13.95 4.05
CA VAL A 68 -1.42 14.86 3.10
C VAL A 68 -0.09 15.26 3.73
N LEU A 69 0.99 14.62 3.28
CA LEU A 69 2.34 14.98 3.70
C LEU A 69 2.81 16.20 2.91
N SER A 70 3.59 17.06 3.56
CA SER A 70 4.37 18.05 2.82
C SER A 70 5.47 17.36 2.02
N ILE A 71 6.00 18.03 0.98
CA ILE A 71 7.10 17.52 0.16
C ILE A 71 8.29 17.11 1.04
N LEU A 72 8.64 17.96 2.01
CA LEU A 72 9.72 17.68 2.95
C LEU A 72 9.45 16.45 3.83
N GLN A 73 8.21 16.28 4.32
CA GLN A 73 7.86 15.10 5.11
C GLN A 73 7.83 13.82 4.27
N GLN A 74 7.41 13.92 3.02
CA GLN A 74 7.42 12.79 2.07
C GLN A 74 8.86 12.36 1.76
N GLU A 75 9.76 13.32 1.50
CA GLU A 75 11.19 13.03 1.30
C GLU A 75 11.81 12.40 2.55
N GLN A 76 11.58 12.98 3.73
CA GLN A 76 12.09 12.44 5.00
C GLN A 76 11.60 11.02 5.28
N LEU A 77 10.31 10.76 5.07
CA LEU A 77 9.73 9.43 5.30
C LEU A 77 10.31 8.41 4.32
N THR A 78 10.41 8.77 3.04
CA THR A 78 10.91 7.86 2.01
C THR A 78 12.39 7.54 2.24
N LEU A 79 13.20 8.54 2.60
CA LEU A 79 14.60 8.34 2.98
C LEU A 79 14.74 7.50 4.25
N THR A 80 13.88 7.69 5.23
CA THR A 80 13.90 6.92 6.48
C THR A 80 13.52 5.46 6.24
N VAL A 81 12.55 5.18 5.36
CA VAL A 81 12.20 3.82 4.95
C VAL A 81 13.36 3.15 4.21
N ALA A 82 13.98 3.84 3.25
CA ALA A 82 15.15 3.34 2.53
C ALA A 82 16.32 3.04 3.50
N ALA A 83 16.62 3.97 4.41
CA ALA A 83 17.62 3.85 5.46
C ALA A 83 17.43 2.60 6.33
N LEU A 84 16.18 2.39 6.79
CA LEU A 84 15.83 1.27 7.65
C LEU A 84 16.05 -0.07 6.95
N ILE A 85 15.57 -0.19 5.70
CA ILE A 85 15.71 -1.41 4.90
C ILE A 85 17.20 -1.71 4.63
N ILE A 86 17.96 -0.70 4.23
CA ILE A 86 19.41 -0.78 3.99
C ILE A 86 20.15 -1.23 5.25
N HIS A 87 19.88 -0.59 6.40
CA HIS A 87 20.53 -0.93 7.66
C HIS A 87 20.25 -2.38 8.08
N ARG A 88 19.01 -2.85 7.95
CA ARG A 88 18.66 -4.24 8.28
C ARG A 88 19.30 -5.24 7.31
N PHE A 89 19.32 -4.92 6.03
CA PHE A 89 19.98 -5.75 5.03
C PHE A 89 21.48 -5.91 5.32
N ARG A 90 22.17 -4.81 5.67
CA ARG A 90 23.60 -4.84 6.07
C ARG A 90 23.85 -5.72 7.29
N ASN A 91 22.94 -5.68 8.26
CA ASN A 91 23.04 -6.49 9.47
C ASN A 91 22.59 -7.96 9.26
N LYS A 92 22.29 -8.37 8.03
CA LYS A 92 21.77 -9.71 7.68
C LYS A 92 20.53 -10.10 8.50
N LEU A 93 19.71 -9.11 8.86
CA LEU A 93 18.46 -9.31 9.58
C LEU A 93 17.36 -9.72 8.58
N HIS A 94 16.30 -10.31 9.12
CA HIS A 94 15.12 -10.66 8.31
C HIS A 94 14.57 -9.42 7.59
N PRO A 95 14.19 -9.54 6.30
CA PRO A 95 13.57 -8.46 5.55
C PRO A 95 12.20 -8.13 6.13
N LEU A 96 11.84 -6.84 6.07
CA LEU A 96 10.60 -6.36 6.67
C LEU A 96 9.47 -6.35 5.64
N SER A 97 8.29 -6.73 6.10
CA SER A 97 7.03 -6.50 5.40
C SER A 97 6.55 -5.05 5.57
N GLN A 98 5.65 -4.60 4.68
CA GLN A 98 5.05 -3.26 4.76
C GLN A 98 4.42 -2.98 6.14
N ASP A 99 3.74 -3.96 6.72
CA ASP A 99 3.05 -3.82 8.00
C ASP A 99 4.04 -3.70 9.17
N GLU A 100 5.17 -4.40 9.12
CA GLU A 100 6.23 -4.27 10.14
C GLU A 100 6.95 -2.92 10.04
N ILE A 101 7.20 -2.41 8.82
CA ILE A 101 7.75 -1.06 8.61
C ILE A 101 6.77 -0.02 9.19
N ALA A 102 5.46 -0.20 8.95
CA ALA A 102 4.43 0.68 9.50
C ALA A 102 4.37 0.65 11.02
N LEU A 103 4.52 -0.53 11.62
CA LEU A 103 4.58 -0.67 13.06
C LEU A 103 5.83 -0.01 13.66
N GLN A 104 7.00 -0.16 13.04
CA GLN A 104 8.25 0.44 13.53
C GLN A 104 8.27 1.97 13.40
N LEU A 105 7.77 2.51 12.29
CA LEU A 105 7.71 3.96 12.07
C LEU A 105 6.49 4.62 12.74
N GLY A 106 5.57 3.85 13.31
CA GLY A 106 4.33 4.36 13.90
C GLY A 106 3.44 5.14 12.92
N THR A 107 3.61 4.90 11.62
CA THR A 107 2.96 5.65 10.54
C THR A 107 1.95 4.77 9.81
N GLY A 108 0.94 5.38 9.17
CA GLY A 108 -0.09 4.63 8.46
C GLY A 108 0.44 3.81 7.27
N PRO A 109 -0.11 2.61 7.02
CA PRO A 109 0.34 1.70 5.98
C PRO A 109 0.16 2.29 4.59
N THR A 110 -0.84 3.16 4.38
CA THR A 110 -1.09 3.86 3.11
C THR A 110 0.01 4.87 2.77
N THR A 111 0.57 5.53 3.78
CA THR A 111 1.67 6.48 3.59
C THR A 111 2.96 5.76 3.22
N ILE A 112 3.21 4.63 3.89
CA ILE A 112 4.38 3.78 3.63
C ILE A 112 4.24 3.06 2.30
N GLU A 113 3.03 2.64 1.91
CA GLU A 113 2.76 2.06 0.59
C GLU A 113 3.22 2.99 -0.52
N ARG A 114 2.88 4.27 -0.42
CA ARG A 114 3.31 5.27 -1.40
C ARG A 114 4.84 5.39 -1.43
N ALA A 115 5.50 5.48 -0.28
CA ALA A 115 6.96 5.54 -0.21
C ALA A 115 7.64 4.27 -0.78
N LEU A 116 7.09 3.08 -0.50
CA LEU A 116 7.59 1.81 -1.04
C LEU A 116 7.36 1.71 -2.55
N GLN A 117 6.22 2.17 -3.06
CA GLN A 117 5.97 2.26 -4.51
C GLN A 117 6.97 3.20 -5.19
N HIS A 118 7.27 4.36 -4.58
CA HIS A 118 8.30 5.28 -5.06
C HIS A 118 9.67 4.60 -5.16
N LEU A 119 10.09 3.92 -4.09
CA LEU A 119 11.40 3.26 -4.02
C LEU A 119 11.51 1.99 -4.90
N THR A 120 10.40 1.27 -5.08
CA THR A 120 10.36 0.08 -5.96
C THR A 120 10.36 0.50 -7.42
N GLY A 121 9.56 1.51 -7.77
CA GLY A 121 9.50 2.01 -9.14
C GLY A 121 10.77 2.74 -9.57
N SER A 122 11.53 3.31 -8.63
CA SER A 122 12.84 3.89 -8.94
C SER A 122 13.96 2.84 -9.06
N GLY A 123 13.64 1.55 -8.86
CA GLY A 123 14.57 0.44 -8.96
C GLY A 123 15.47 0.25 -7.74
N LEU A 124 15.30 1.03 -6.66
CA LEU A 124 16.13 0.92 -5.46
C LEU A 124 15.73 -0.28 -4.58
N LEU A 125 14.45 -0.63 -4.55
CA LEU A 125 13.92 -1.77 -3.81
C LEU A 125 13.28 -2.81 -4.73
N THR A 126 13.29 -4.07 -4.30
CA THR A 126 12.58 -5.19 -4.90
C THR A 126 11.70 -5.86 -3.84
N CYS A 127 10.57 -6.38 -4.29
CA CYS A 127 9.69 -7.20 -3.46
C CYS A 127 10.12 -8.67 -3.56
N THR A 128 10.13 -9.39 -2.44
CA THR A 128 10.21 -10.86 -2.46
C THR A 128 8.87 -11.47 -2.82
N ALA A 129 8.88 -12.72 -3.28
CA ALA A 129 7.67 -13.49 -3.60
C ALA A 129 6.99 -14.10 -2.35
N ASP A 130 7.37 -13.66 -1.15
CA ASP A 130 6.82 -14.15 0.10
C ASP A 130 5.42 -13.57 0.35
N GLU A 131 4.63 -14.25 1.18
CA GLU A 131 3.32 -13.77 1.61
C GLU A 131 3.31 -13.63 3.14
N PRO A 132 3.39 -12.39 3.68
CA PRO A 132 3.34 -11.08 3.00
C PRO A 132 4.66 -10.69 2.27
N PRO A 133 4.59 -9.83 1.24
CA PRO A 133 5.77 -9.42 0.48
C PRO A 133 6.74 -8.61 1.36
N CYS A 134 8.01 -9.01 1.35
CA CYS A 134 9.08 -8.33 2.06
C CYS A 134 9.92 -7.50 1.10
N TYR A 135 10.51 -6.41 1.60
CA TYR A 135 11.27 -5.48 0.78
C TYR A 135 12.78 -5.65 1.01
N LEU A 136 13.52 -5.72 -0.10
CA LEU A 136 14.98 -5.83 -0.13
C LEU A 136 15.54 -4.77 -1.09
N PRO A 137 16.76 -4.27 -0.84
CA PRO A 137 17.43 -3.37 -1.77
C PRO A 137 17.89 -4.11 -3.04
N THR A 138 17.71 -3.49 -4.19
CA THR A 138 18.09 -4.02 -5.50
C THR A 138 19.54 -3.64 -5.80
N GLY A 139 20.51 -4.40 -5.26
CA GLY A 139 21.94 -4.27 -5.63
C GLY A 139 22.89 -4.06 -4.45
N SER A 140 24.14 -3.69 -4.79
CA SER A 140 25.21 -3.43 -3.82
C SER A 140 24.90 -2.18 -2.99
N VAL A 141 24.33 -2.41 -1.81
CA VAL A 141 24.01 -1.36 -0.82
C VAL A 141 25.25 -0.59 -0.37
N GLU A 142 26.45 -1.13 -0.61
CA GLU A 142 27.73 -0.53 -0.24
C GLU A 142 28.09 0.72 -1.06
N ASP A 143 27.52 0.85 -2.27
CA ASP A 143 27.82 1.97 -3.19
C ASP A 143 26.73 3.06 -3.23
N CYS A 144 25.55 2.79 -2.66
CA CYS A 144 24.44 3.75 -2.69
C CYS A 144 24.74 4.97 -1.80
N THR A 145 24.88 6.14 -2.43
CA THR A 145 25.07 7.41 -1.72
C THR A 145 23.71 7.98 -1.31
N MET A 146 23.63 8.65 -0.15
CA MET A 146 22.39 9.29 0.33
C MET A 146 21.77 10.23 -0.71
N LEU A 147 22.64 10.87 -1.50
CA LEU A 147 22.30 11.75 -2.60
C LEU A 147 21.59 11.04 -3.76
N GLU A 148 22.03 9.81 -4.07
CA GLU A 148 21.46 9.00 -5.15
C GLU A 148 20.06 8.51 -4.77
N ILE A 149 19.87 8.11 -3.51
CA ILE A 149 18.55 7.78 -2.97
C ILE A 149 17.65 9.03 -2.97
N TRP A 150 18.14 10.17 -2.50
CA TRP A 150 17.33 11.40 -2.47
C TRP A 150 16.94 11.87 -3.88
N ARG A 151 17.85 11.84 -4.86
CA ARG A 151 17.52 12.14 -6.26
C ARG A 151 16.52 11.16 -6.85
N SER A 152 16.68 9.88 -6.55
CA SER A 152 15.76 8.81 -6.96
C SER A 152 14.33 9.05 -6.43
N VAL A 153 14.21 9.50 -5.17
CA VAL A 153 12.92 9.88 -4.56
C VAL A 153 12.34 11.14 -5.21
N ARG A 154 13.18 12.14 -5.48
CA ARG A 154 12.74 13.44 -6.02
C ARG A 154 12.33 13.38 -7.50
N ASN A 155 13.00 12.56 -8.31
CA ASN A 155 12.75 12.46 -9.75
C ASN A 155 11.69 11.41 -10.13
N PHE A 156 11.12 10.68 -9.16
CA PHE A 156 10.19 9.60 -9.45
C PHE A 156 8.81 10.07 -9.91
N GLN A 157 8.31 11.20 -9.40
CA GLN A 157 7.13 11.81 -10.01
C GLN A 157 7.63 12.43 -11.31
N ALA A 158 7.29 11.80 -12.44
CA ALA A 158 7.47 12.43 -13.74
C ALA A 158 6.81 13.81 -13.65
N ASP A 159 7.59 14.87 -13.86
CA ASP A 159 7.08 16.23 -13.92
C ASP A 159 6.14 16.30 -15.14
N ASP A 160 4.85 16.02 -14.92
CA ASP A 160 3.78 16.16 -15.93
C ASP A 160 3.47 17.64 -16.23
N LEU A 161 4.21 18.57 -15.60
CA LEU A 161 4.22 19.98 -15.96
C LEU A 161 4.76 20.12 -17.38
N HIS A 162 3.84 20.12 -18.33
CA HIS A 162 4.06 20.25 -19.77
C HIS A 162 5.30 21.09 -20.11
N GLU A 163 6.23 20.50 -20.87
CA GLU A 163 7.41 21.17 -21.46
C GLU A 163 7.06 22.44 -22.29
N ASN A 164 5.77 22.69 -22.56
CA ASN A 164 5.26 23.84 -23.32
C ASN A 164 5.00 25.11 -22.48
N LEU A 165 5.34 25.14 -21.19
CA LEU A 165 5.25 26.37 -20.38
C LEU A 165 6.44 27.31 -20.68
N ASP A 166 6.40 27.97 -21.85
CA ASP A 166 7.35 29.01 -22.27
C ASP A 166 7.08 30.36 -21.56
N LEU A 167 7.02 30.31 -20.23
CA LEU A 167 6.90 31.49 -19.38
C LEU A 167 8.28 31.85 -18.82
N PRO A 168 8.74 33.11 -18.92
CA PRO A 168 9.99 33.54 -18.31
C PRO A 168 10.08 33.22 -16.81
N GLN A 169 8.96 33.26 -16.09
CA GLN A 169 8.90 32.93 -14.66
C GLN A 169 9.14 31.43 -14.40
N TYR A 170 8.71 30.55 -15.31
CA TYR A 170 8.94 29.11 -15.21
C TYR A 170 10.43 28.79 -15.39
N GLN A 171 11.09 29.44 -16.36
CA GLN A 171 12.53 29.27 -16.58
C GLN A 171 13.36 29.77 -15.39
N LEU A 172 12.98 30.89 -14.77
CA LEU A 172 13.62 31.38 -13.54
C LEU A 172 13.47 30.38 -12.38
N ALA A 173 12.26 29.85 -12.16
CA ALA A 173 12.02 28.87 -11.11
C ALA A 173 12.79 27.56 -11.36
N ARG A 174 12.85 27.09 -12.61
CA ARG A 174 13.62 25.90 -13.01
C ARG A 174 15.12 26.10 -12.80
N GLY A 175 15.66 27.25 -13.19
CA GLY A 175 17.06 27.60 -12.98
C GLY A 175 17.45 27.59 -11.50
N PHE A 176 16.62 28.19 -10.64
CA PHE A 176 16.84 28.16 -9.19
C PHE A 176 16.83 26.74 -8.62
N LEU A 177 15.88 25.89 -9.02
CA LEU A 177 15.82 24.51 -8.56
C LEU A 177 17.02 23.68 -9.04
N GLN A 178 17.53 23.93 -10.26
CA GLN A 178 18.73 23.31 -10.78
C GLN A 178 19.99 23.74 -10.03
N GLU A 179 20.12 25.03 -9.71
CA GLU A 179 21.22 25.54 -8.88
C GLU A 179 21.21 24.92 -7.49
N LEU A 180 20.03 24.76 -6.87
CA LEU A 180 19.90 24.07 -5.59
C LEU A 180 20.34 22.61 -5.66
N ASP A 181 19.96 21.89 -6.72
CA ASP A 181 20.36 20.48 -6.89
C ASP A 181 21.88 20.36 -7.16
N GLN A 182 22.47 21.26 -7.94
CA GLN A 182 23.93 21.31 -8.14
C GLN A 182 24.68 21.64 -6.85
N ALA A 183 24.23 22.63 -6.09
CA ALA A 183 24.84 22.97 -4.80
C ALA A 183 24.72 21.83 -3.78
N ALA A 184 23.61 21.09 -3.80
CA ALA A 184 23.43 19.88 -3.01
C ALA A 184 24.39 18.77 -3.46
N ALA A 185 24.53 18.56 -4.77
CA ALA A 185 25.49 17.63 -5.37
C ALA A 185 26.91 17.87 -4.86
N ASP A 186 27.41 19.10 -5.02
CA ASP A 186 28.80 19.45 -4.72
C ASP A 186 29.15 19.26 -3.25
N LYS A 187 28.20 19.50 -2.33
CA LYS A 187 28.45 19.36 -0.89
C LYS A 187 28.19 17.96 -0.33
N LEU A 188 27.21 17.23 -0.86
CA LEU A 188 26.75 15.96 -0.30
C LEU A 188 27.35 14.72 -0.99
N THR A 189 28.12 14.89 -2.08
CA THR A 189 28.82 13.77 -2.75
C THR A 189 29.78 13.02 -1.81
N SER A 190 30.27 13.67 -0.74
CA SER A 190 31.18 13.05 0.23
C SER A 190 30.50 12.35 1.41
N GLN A 191 29.18 12.50 1.61
CA GLN A 191 28.47 11.80 2.69
C GLN A 191 27.91 10.48 2.16
N LYS A 192 28.74 9.44 2.26
CA LYS A 192 28.27 8.07 2.07
C LYS A 192 27.31 7.72 3.22
N PHE A 193 26.30 6.91 2.93
CA PHE A 193 25.34 6.39 3.92
C PHE A 193 26.01 5.62 5.09
N VAL A 194 27.30 5.32 4.94
CA VAL A 194 28.14 4.59 5.87
C VAL A 194 28.62 5.44 7.07
N ASP A 195 28.65 6.77 6.95
CA ASP A 195 29.33 7.65 7.94
C ASP A 195 28.41 8.15 9.06
N SER A 196 27.11 7.83 9.04
CA SER A 196 26.12 8.28 10.01
C SER A 196 25.45 7.13 10.81
N ALA A 197 26.07 5.96 10.85
CA ALA A 197 25.67 4.81 11.66
C ALA A 197 26.71 4.45 12.73
#